data_AF-A0A943H2W8-F1
#
_entry.id   AF-A0A943H2W8-F1
#
_cell.length_a   1.000
_cell.length_b   1.000
_cell.length_c   1.000
_cell.angle_alpha   90.00
_cell.angle_beta   90.00
_cell.angle_gamma   90.00
#
_symmetry.space_group_name_H-M   'P 1'
#
loop_
_entity.id
_entity.type
_entity.pdbx_description
1 polymer ?
#
loop_
_entity_poly.entity_id
_entity_poly.type
_entity_poly.pdbx_seq_one_letter_code
_entity_poly.pdbx_strand_id
1 'polypeptide(L)'
;MIKDTDLVKKLRLQADVFRHHFSRKEYIEAKMVREIAGTVALFIEAPEDFKIELFGDRQGDEPVEGLFDEEKCIKAGFESIKRGFDMQRMTYEDVMVLVNKKRG
;
A
#
# COMPACT_ATOMS: atom_id res chain seq x y z
N MET A 1 26.92 -5.10 -5.44
CA MET A 1 26.34 -3.81 -5.83
C MET A 1 25.15 -4.11 -6.73
N ILE A 2 23.92 -3.94 -6.23
CA ILE A 2 22.72 -4.11 -7.06
C ILE A 2 22.79 -2.99 -8.10
N LYS A 3 22.83 -3.32 -9.39
CA LYS A 3 22.75 -2.30 -10.44
C LYS A 3 21.35 -1.71 -10.37
N ASP A 4 21.20 -0.39 -10.40
CA ASP A 4 19.92 0.32 -10.19
C ASP A 4 18.74 -0.27 -11.00
N THR A 5 19.02 -0.83 -12.18
CA THR A 5 18.06 -1.51 -13.04
C THR A 5 17.41 -2.77 -12.43
N ASP A 6 18.13 -3.53 -11.60
CA ASP A 6 17.57 -4.71 -10.94
C ASP A 6 16.64 -4.31 -9.79
N LEU A 7 16.93 -3.20 -9.12
CA LEU A 7 16.08 -2.71 -8.03
C LEU A 7 14.78 -2.11 -8.57
N VAL A 8 14.86 -1.32 -9.64
CA VAL A 8 13.68 -0.79 -10.35
C VAL A 8 12.74 -1.91 -10.80
N LYS A 9 13.29 -2.99 -11.38
CA LYS A 9 12.48 -4.17 -11.75
C LYS A 9 11.83 -4.83 -10.55
N LYS A 10 12.56 -5.00 -9.45
CA LYS A 10 12.03 -5.57 -8.20
C LYS A 10 10.92 -4.73 -7.59
N LEU A 11 11.03 -3.41 -7.64
CA LEU A 11 10.01 -2.48 -7.17
C LEU A 11 8.73 -2.56 -8.01
N ARG A 12 8.84 -2.59 -9.35
CA ARG A 12 7.69 -2.80 -10.23
C ARG A 12 6.99 -4.14 -9.96
N LEU A 13 7.76 -5.21 -9.76
CA LEU A 13 7.23 -6.54 -9.41
C LEU A 13 6.45 -6.54 -8.09
N GLN A 14 6.71 -5.61 -7.16
CA GLN A 14 5.93 -5.53 -5.92
C GLN A 14 4.46 -5.20 -6.19
N ALA A 15 4.12 -4.53 -7.30
CA ALA A 15 2.72 -4.31 -7.68
C ALA A 15 1.99 -5.64 -8.00
N ASP A 16 2.67 -6.60 -8.62
CA ASP A 16 2.12 -7.94 -8.86
C ASP A 16 1.98 -8.74 -7.56
N VAL A 17 2.98 -8.66 -6.68
CA VAL A 17 2.94 -9.31 -5.37
C VAL A 17 1.81 -8.73 -4.50
N PHE A 18 1.61 -7.41 -4.56
CA PHE A 18 0.47 -6.74 -3.94
C PHE A 18 -0.85 -7.30 -4.46
N ARG A 19 -1.03 -7.36 -5.79
CA ARG A 19 -2.25 -7.92 -6.41
C ARG A 19 -2.48 -9.37 -5.98
N HIS A 20 -1.42 -10.16 -5.89
CA HIS A 20 -1.48 -11.54 -5.42
C HIS A 20 -2.05 -11.63 -3.99
N HIS A 21 -1.44 -10.96 -3.01
CA HIS A 21 -1.91 -10.97 -1.63
C HIS A 21 -3.32 -10.38 -1.50
N PHE A 22 -3.60 -9.27 -2.19
CA PHE A 22 -4.90 -8.63 -2.15
C PHE A 22 -6.01 -9.58 -2.63
N SER A 23 -5.80 -10.30 -3.74
CA SER A 23 -6.77 -11.26 -4.28
C SER A 23 -7.10 -12.40 -3.31
N ARG A 24 -6.15 -12.74 -2.43
CA ARG A 24 -6.26 -13.77 -1.40
C ARG A 24 -6.82 -13.27 -0.07
N LYS A 25 -7.15 -11.97 0.02
CA LYS A 25 -7.60 -11.28 1.25
C LYS A 25 -6.54 -11.30 2.37
N GLU A 26 -5.27 -11.44 1.98
CA GLU A 26 -4.06 -11.30 2.79
C GLU A 26 -3.72 -9.80 2.86
N TYR A 27 -4.60 -9.04 3.53
CA TYR A 27 -4.60 -7.57 3.43
C TYR A 27 -3.43 -6.91 4.15
N ILE A 28 -2.91 -7.52 5.21
CA ILE A 28 -1.74 -7.00 5.91
C ILE A 28 -0.48 -7.20 5.07
N GLU A 29 -0.33 -8.36 4.44
CA GLU A 29 0.74 -8.65 3.51
C GLU A 29 0.68 -7.69 2.31
N ALA A 30 -0.50 -7.48 1.74
CA ALA A 30 -0.69 -6.50 0.66
C ALA A 30 -0.29 -5.07 1.12
N LYS A 31 -0.78 -4.61 2.28
CA LYS A 31 -0.39 -3.29 2.85
C LYS A 31 1.13 -3.19 3.00
N MET A 32 1.76 -4.19 3.59
CA MET A 32 3.21 -4.20 3.84
C MET A 32 4.03 -4.17 2.55
N VAL A 33 3.61 -4.87 1.50
CA VAL A 33 4.29 -4.83 0.20
C VAL A 33 4.34 -3.40 -0.36
N ARG A 34 3.22 -2.67 -0.30
CA ARG A 34 3.16 -1.27 -0.73
C ARG A 34 4.02 -0.35 0.15
N GLU A 35 3.92 -0.49 1.48
CA GLU A 35 4.69 0.32 2.43
C GLU A 35 6.22 0.12 2.27
N ILE A 36 6.64 -1.13 2.11
CA ILE A 36 8.06 -1.47 1.89
C ILE A 36 8.51 -0.92 0.54
N ALA A 37 7.71 -1.05 -0.53
CA ALA A 37 8.05 -0.49 -1.82
C ALA A 37 8.22 1.04 -1.76
N GLY A 38 7.33 1.75 -1.07
CA GLY A 38 7.42 3.20 -0.85
C GLY A 38 8.66 3.59 -0.04
N THR A 39 8.92 2.88 1.05
CA THR A 39 10.09 3.09 1.90
C THR A 39 11.38 2.89 1.11
N VAL A 40 11.50 1.79 0.36
CA VAL A 40 12.68 1.52 -0.48
C VAL A 40 12.84 2.58 -1.56
N ALA A 41 11.77 2.96 -2.27
CA ALA A 41 11.82 4.01 -3.28
C ALA A 41 12.31 5.36 -2.72
N LEU A 42 11.92 5.69 -1.48
CA LEU A 42 12.41 6.86 -0.77
C LEU A 42 13.92 6.75 -0.46
N PHE A 43 14.36 5.62 0.11
CA PHE A 43 15.77 5.44 0.54
C PHE A 43 16.76 5.39 -0.62
N ILE A 44 16.33 5.00 -1.82
CA ILE A 44 17.17 5.02 -3.01
C ILE A 44 17.06 6.32 -3.80
N GLU A 45 16.33 7.31 -3.27
CA GLU A 45 16.09 8.60 -3.92
C GLU A 45 15.55 8.43 -5.35
N ALA A 46 14.56 7.56 -5.49
CA ALA A 46 14.04 7.22 -6.80
C ALA A 46 13.47 8.46 -7.53
N PRO A 47 13.68 8.58 -8.86
CA PRO A 47 13.17 9.71 -9.64
C PRO A 47 11.67 9.91 -9.47
N GLU A 48 11.21 11.17 -9.52
CA GLU A 48 9.79 11.50 -9.33
C GLU A 48 8.88 10.75 -10.29
N ASP A 49 9.22 10.75 -11.58
CA ASP A 49 8.48 10.05 -12.62
C ASP A 49 8.29 8.55 -12.30
N PHE A 50 9.29 7.93 -11.67
CA PHE A 50 9.21 6.52 -11.27
C PHE A 50 8.35 6.32 -10.02
N LYS A 51 8.37 7.26 -9.07
CA LYS A 51 7.45 7.23 -7.92
C LYS A 51 5.99 7.42 -8.38
N ILE A 52 5.75 8.32 -9.33
CA ILE A 52 4.43 8.51 -9.96
C ILE A 52 4.00 7.24 -10.69
N GLU A 53 4.89 6.59 -11.46
CA GLU A 53 4.60 5.31 -12.10
C GLU A 53 4.17 4.25 -11.06
N LEU A 54 4.87 4.15 -9.93
CA LEU A 54 4.55 3.16 -8.89
C LEU A 54 3.25 3.49 -8.14
N PHE A 55 3.13 4.71 -7.63
CA PHE A 55 2.15 5.07 -6.60
C PHE A 55 1.03 5.99 -7.09
N GLY A 56 1.13 6.48 -8.33
CA GLY A 56 0.23 7.48 -8.87
C GLY A 56 0.54 8.89 -8.37
N ASP A 57 -0.25 9.85 -8.84
CA ASP A 57 -0.25 11.22 -8.36
C ASP A 57 -1.68 11.78 -8.37
N ARG A 58 -2.00 12.54 -7.32
CA ARG A 58 -3.29 13.22 -7.14
C ARG A 58 -3.12 14.74 -6.97
N GLN A 59 -1.88 15.24 -6.98
CA GLN A 59 -1.56 16.66 -6.79
C GLN A 59 -1.47 17.44 -8.11
N GLY A 60 -1.26 16.76 -9.24
CA GLY A 60 -1.33 17.36 -10.58
C GLY A 60 -2.75 17.67 -11.06
N ASP A 61 -2.85 18.36 -12.20
CA ASP A 61 -4.13 18.74 -12.83
C ASP A 61 -4.97 17.52 -13.24
N GLU A 62 -4.31 16.45 -13.69
CA GLU A 62 -4.93 15.17 -14.01
C GLU A 62 -4.39 14.07 -13.06
N PRO A 63 -5.28 13.31 -12.40
CA PRO A 63 -4.84 12.22 -11.54
C PRO A 63 -4.21 11.10 -12.36
N VAL A 64 -3.06 10.62 -11.90
CA VAL A 64 -2.33 9.50 -12.49
C VAL A 64 -2.53 8.26 -11.62
N GLU A 65 -3.01 7.17 -12.20
CA GLU A 65 -3.08 5.87 -11.53
C GLU A 65 -1.72 5.19 -11.52
N GLY A 66 -1.29 4.73 -10.35
CA GLY A 66 -0.04 3.98 -10.18
C GLY A 66 -0.18 2.49 -10.46
N LEU A 67 0.95 1.79 -10.55
CA LEU A 67 0.97 0.32 -10.59
C LEU A 67 0.35 -0.31 -9.34
N PHE A 68 0.47 0.35 -8.20
CA PHE A 68 -0.31 0.06 -7.00
C PHE A 68 -1.67 0.76 -7.09
N ASP A 69 -2.70 -0.03 -7.38
CA ASP A 69 -4.10 0.43 -7.41
C ASP A 69 -4.51 1.08 -6.09
N GLU A 70 -4.85 2.36 -6.12
CA GLU A 70 -5.05 3.17 -4.92
C GLU A 70 -6.27 2.71 -4.12
N GLU A 71 -7.40 2.42 -4.78
CA GLU A 71 -8.61 1.94 -4.11
C GLU A 71 -8.35 0.64 -3.35
N LYS A 72 -7.58 -0.28 -3.97
CA LYS A 72 -7.16 -1.52 -3.31
C LYS A 72 -6.20 -1.26 -2.16
N CYS A 73 -5.26 -0.32 -2.29
CA CYS A 73 -4.36 0.06 -1.20
C CYS A 73 -5.14 0.59 0.01
N ILE A 74 -6.08 1.50 -0.22
CA ILE A 74 -6.97 2.06 0.80
C ILE A 74 -7.77 0.93 1.48
N LYS A 75 -8.35 0.04 0.69
CA LYS A 75 -9.12 -1.10 1.21
C LYS A 75 -8.27 -2.08 2.03
N ALA A 76 -7.05 -2.38 1.57
CA ALA A 76 -6.12 -3.22 2.33
C ALA A 76 -5.75 -2.59 3.68
N GLY A 77 -5.56 -1.27 3.71
CA GLY A 77 -5.38 -0.48 4.93
C GLY A 77 -6.55 -0.62 5.90
N PHE A 78 -7.77 -0.34 5.43
CA PHE A 78 -8.98 -0.46 6.25
C PHE A 78 -9.22 -1.89 6.79
N GLU A 79 -9.00 -2.92 5.96
CA GLU A 79 -9.15 -4.30 6.41
C GLU A 79 -8.07 -4.71 7.41
N SER A 80 -6.85 -4.19 7.29
CA SER A 80 -5.77 -4.41 8.26
C SER A 80 -6.11 -3.80 9.62
N ILE A 81 -6.60 -2.56 9.63
CA ILE A 81 -7.10 -1.85 10.82
C ILE A 81 -8.24 -2.63 11.48
N LYS A 82 -9.26 -2.99 10.69
CA LYS A 82 -10.43 -3.73 11.16
C LYS A 82 -10.08 -5.07 11.81
N ARG A 83 -9.01 -5.72 11.36
CA ARG A 83 -8.54 -7.01 11.88
C ARG A 83 -7.50 -6.87 13.00
N GLY A 84 -7.17 -5.65 13.43
CA GLY A 84 -6.21 -5.39 14.51
C GLY A 84 -4.75 -5.56 14.10
N PHE A 85 -4.44 -5.59 12.80
CA PHE A 85 -3.08 -5.74 12.26
C PHE A 85 -2.46 -4.38 11.89
N ASP A 86 -2.62 -3.36 12.74
CA ASP A 86 -1.92 -2.09 12.55
C ASP A 86 -0.78 -1.92 13.56
N MET A 87 0.28 -1.22 13.14
CA MET A 87 1.43 -0.88 14.00
C MET A 87 1.03 0.09 15.13
N GLN A 88 -0.15 0.68 15.04
CA GLN A 88 -0.80 1.44 16.10
C GLN A 88 -1.63 0.50 16.98
N ARG A 89 -1.43 0.55 18.30
CA ARG A 89 -2.33 -0.11 19.26
C ARG A 89 -3.68 0.59 19.24
N MET A 90 -4.60 0.09 18.43
CA MET A 90 -6.02 0.35 18.66
C MET A 90 -6.47 -0.43 19.89
N THR A 91 -7.19 0.24 20.79
CA THR A 91 -7.83 -0.44 21.90
C THR A 91 -9.03 -1.23 21.38
N TYR A 92 -9.46 -2.26 22.12
CA TYR A 92 -10.67 -3.02 21.78
C TYR A 92 -11.90 -2.10 21.67
N GLU A 93 -11.94 -1.03 22.45
CA GLU A 93 -13.00 -0.01 22.43
C GLU A 93 -13.05 0.76 21.10
N ASP A 94 -11.91 1.15 20.52
CA ASP A 94 -11.84 1.82 19.22
C ASP A 94 -12.39 0.94 18.09
N VAL A 95 -12.09 -0.36 18.14
CA VAL A 95 -12.57 -1.35 17.16
C VAL A 95 -14.08 -1.57 17.31
N MET A 96 -14.58 -1.66 18.55
CA MET A 96 -16.00 -1.88 18.83
C MET A 96 -16.88 -0.68 18.48
N VAL A 97 -16.38 0.55 18.62
CA VAL A 97 -17.07 1.76 18.12
C VAL A 97 -17.26 1.69 16.59
N LEU A 98 -16.24 1.26 15.86
CA LEU A 98 -16.29 1.12 14.40
C LEU A 98 -17.24 0.01 13.94
N VAL A 99 -17.35 -1.09 14.69
CA VAL A 99 -18.26 -2.21 14.38
C VAL A 99 -19.71 -1.89 14.72
N ASN A 100 -19.96 -1.23 15.86
CA ASN A 100 -21.31 -0.90 16.30
C ASN A 100 -21.96 0.21 15.47
N LYS A 101 -21.17 1.18 14.98
CA LYS A 101 -21.64 2.21 14.04
C LYS A 101 -22.07 1.65 12.67
N LYS A 102 -21.65 0.43 12.32
CA LYS A 102 -22.07 -0.29 11.09
C LYS A 102 -23.35 -1.13 11.28
N ARG A 103 -23.87 -1.24 12.51
CA ARG A 103 -25.02 -2.07 12.87
C ARG A 103 -26.30 -1.29 13.19
N GLY A 104 -26.21 0.03 13.38
CA GLY A 104 -27.35 0.94 13.48
C GLY A 104 -27.46 1.77 12.21
#